data_AF-A0A358Q5J1-F1
#
_entry.id   AF-A0A358Q5J1-F1
#
_cell.length_a   1.000
_cell.length_b   1.000
_cell.length_c   1.000
_cell.angle_alpha   90.00
_cell.angle_beta   90.00
_cell.angle_gamma   90.00
#
_symmetry.space_group_name_H-M   'P 1'
#
loop_
_entity.id
_entity.type
_entity.pdbx_description
1 polymer ?
#
loop_
_entity_poly.entity_id
_entity_poly.type
_entity_poly.pdbx_seq_one_letter_code
_entity_poly.pdbx_strand_id
1 'polypeptide(L)' 'MSFAWRDYKDGNKAKVMTLDAAEFSRRFFLHVLPNRFVKIRHYGLLCSHNIKTKIFKYLRLLETIRLLHLRPPKC' A
#
# COMPACT_ATOMS: atom_id res chain seq x y z
N MET A 1 3.63 -8.75 -30.97
CA MET A 1 3.59 -7.28 -30.77
C MET A 1 4.71 -6.87 -29.84
N SER A 2 5.37 -5.73 -30.07
CA SER A 2 6.46 -5.24 -29.22
C SER A 2 5.99 -4.01 -28.42
N PHE A 3 6.29 -3.95 -27.12
CA PHE A 3 5.98 -2.81 -26.29
C PHE A 3 7.15 -2.41 -25.38
N ALA A 4 7.23 -1.12 -25.10
CA ALA A 4 8.19 -0.57 -24.14
C ALA A 4 7.64 -0.72 -22.72
N TRP A 5 8.48 -1.17 -21.80
CA TRP A 5 8.15 -1.28 -20.38
C TRP A 5 9.33 -0.84 -19.51
N ARG A 6 9.04 -0.45 -18.27
CA ARG A 6 10.05 -0.11 -17.27
C ARG A 6 10.33 -1.31 -16.37
N ASP A 7 11.57 -1.75 -16.38
CA ASP A 7 12.04 -2.85 -15.55
C ASP A 7 12.51 -2.32 -14.20
N TYR A 8 11.60 -2.30 -13.22
CA TYR A 8 11.90 -1.87 -11.86
C TYR A 8 12.90 -2.78 -11.14
N LYS A 9 13.11 -4.02 -11.61
CA LYS A 9 14.11 -4.93 -11.03
C LYS A 9 15.51 -4.65 -11.57
N ASP A 10 15.62 -4.29 -12.84
CA ASP A 10 16.89 -3.89 -13.47
C ASP A 10 17.07 -2.37 -13.47
N GLY A 11 17.07 -1.78 -12.27
CA GLY A 11 17.42 -0.37 -12.09
C GLY A 11 16.50 0.63 -12.79
N ASN A 12 15.23 0.28 -13.01
CA ASN A 12 14.21 1.12 -13.65
C ASN A 12 14.54 1.49 -15.12
N LYS A 13 15.28 0.63 -15.82
CA LYS A 13 15.62 0.82 -17.24
C LYS A 13 14.40 0.62 -18.13
N ALA A 14 14.33 1.38 -19.22
CA ALA A 14 13.36 1.15 -20.28
C ALA A 14 13.84 0.02 -21.19
N LYS A 15 12.98 -0.98 -21.42
CA LYS A 15 13.25 -2.13 -22.29
C LYS A 15 12.07 -2.38 -23.22
N VAL A 16 12.34 -2.99 -24.37
CA VAL A 16 11.29 -3.46 -25.29
C VAL A 16 11.12 -4.97 -25.08
N MET A 17 9.88 -5.42 -24.94
CA MET A 17 9.56 -6.85 -24.95
C MET A 17 8.56 -7.18 -26.05
N THR A 18 8.74 -8.36 -26.64
CA THR A 18 7.84 -8.89 -27.66
C THR A 18 6.98 -9.98 -27.02
N LEU A 19 5.67 -9.85 -27.13
CA LEU A 19 4.68 -10.81 -26.61
C LEU A 19 3.66 -11.15 -27.70
N ASP A 20 3.08 -12.33 -27.57
CA ASP A 20 1.92 -12.71 -28.36
C ASP A 20 0.71 -11.81 -28.04
N ALA A 21 -0.17 -11.62 -29.01
CA ALA A 21 -1.34 -10.75 -28.87
C ALA A 21 -2.30 -11.23 -27.76
N ALA A 22 -2.47 -12.55 -27.60
CA ALA A 22 -3.31 -13.10 -26.55
C ALA A 22 -2.68 -12.89 -25.17
N GLU A 23 -1.37 -13.10 -25.05
CA GLU A 23 -0.65 -12.89 -23.79
C GLU A 23 -0.61 -11.42 -23.38
N PHE A 24 -0.43 -10.50 -24.33
CA PHE A 24 -0.50 -9.07 -24.09
C PHE A 24 -1.87 -8.67 -23.55
N SER A 25 -2.95 -9.10 -24.21
CA SER A 25 -4.32 -8.78 -23.81
C SER A 25 -4.61 -9.28 -22.40
N ARG A 26 -4.22 -10.53 -22.08
CA ARG A 26 -4.39 -11.09 -20.74
C ARG A 26 -3.68 -10.28 -19.66
N ARG A 27 -2.43 -9.89 -19.88
CA ARG A 27 -1.65 -9.08 -18.93
C ARG A 27 -2.23 -7.68 -18.79
N PHE A 28 -2.67 -7.07 -19.89
CA PHE A 28 -3.26 -5.75 -19.90
C PHE A 28 -4.55 -5.71 -19.07
N PHE A 29 -5.45 -6.69 -19.26
CA PHE A 29 -6.72 -6.74 -18.52
C PHE A 29 -6.55 -6.97 -17.01
N LEU A 30 -5.45 -7.55 -16.55
CA LEU A 30 -5.14 -7.63 -15.10
C LEU A 30 -4.89 -6.25 -14.47
N HIS A 31 -4.49 -5.25 -15.27
CA HIS A 31 -4.22 -3.89 -14.80
C HIS A 31 -5.40 -2.94 -14.99
N VAL A 32 -6.38 -3.30 -15.82
CA VAL A 32 -7.58 -2.50 -16.04
C VAL A 32 -8.56 -2.75 -14.90
N LEU A 33 -8.94 -1.68 -14.21
CA LEU A 33 -9.99 -1.74 -13.20
C LEU A 33 -11.35 -1.83 -13.92
N PRO A 34 -12.14 -2.89 -13.72
CA PRO A 34 -13.43 -3.00 -14.40
C PRO A 34 -14.37 -1.88 -13.95
N ASN A 35 -15.35 -1.53 -14.79
CA ASN A 35 -16.32 -0.50 -14.46
C ASN A 35 -17.05 -0.87 -13.15
N ARG A 36 -17.36 0.13 -12.32
CA ARG A 36 -17.93 0.01 -10.96
C ARG A 36 -17.00 -0.58 -9.89
N PHE A 37 -15.76 -0.91 -10.21
CA PHE A 37 -14.76 -1.23 -9.19
C PHE A 37 -14.02 0.04 -8.76
N VAL A 38 -13.72 0.13 -7.47
CA VAL A 38 -12.92 1.22 -6.89
C VAL A 38 -11.57 0.68 -6.44
N LYS A 39 -10.49 1.46 -6.63
CA LYS A 39 -9.19 1.10 -6.05
C LYS A 39 -9.30 1.15 -4.53
N ILE A 40 -9.07 0.01 -3.87
CA ILE A 40 -8.94 -0.04 -2.42
C ILE A 40 -7.68 0.73 -2.06
N ARG A 41 -7.87 1.85 -1.36
CA ARG A 41 -6.77 2.60 -0.78
C ARG A 41 -6.65 2.16 0.66
N HIS A 42 -5.52 1.55 1.01
CA HIS A 42 -5.25 1.23 2.41
C HIS A 42 -5.04 2.55 3.17
N TYR A 43 -5.97 2.84 4.07
CA TYR A 43 -5.88 3.91 5.05
C TYR A 43 -6.00 3.32 6.44
N GLY A 44 -5.21 3.83 7.38
CA GLY A 44 -5.20 3.33 8.76
C GLY A 44 -3.83 3.42 9.41
N LEU A 45 -3.76 2.98 10.66
CA LEU A 45 -2.55 3.04 11.49
C LEU A 45 -1.40 2.22 10.90
N LEU A 46 -1.70 1.06 10.31
CA LEU A 46 -0.71 0.11 9.78
C LEU A 46 -0.33 0.35 8.31
N CYS A 47 -0.87 1.39 7.67
CA CYS A 47 -0.46 1.71 6.31
C CYS A 47 1.00 2.15 6.29
N SER A 48 1.78 1.74 5.29
CA SER A 48 3.22 2.02 5.20
C SER A 48 3.59 3.50 5.34
N HIS A 49 2.73 4.41 4.86
CA HIS A 49 2.90 5.86 5.02
C HIS A 49 2.65 6.34 6.46
N ASN A 50 1.69 5.73 7.16
CA ASN A 50 1.30 6.11 8.52
C ASN A 50 2.08 5.35 9.60
N ILE A 51 2.63 4.18 9.30
CA ILE A 51 3.31 3.34 10.30
C ILE A 51 4.53 4.05 10.87
N LYS A 52 5.23 4.86 10.07
CA LYS A 52 6.41 5.62 10.52
C LYS A 52 6.08 6.85 11.37
N THR A 53 4.87 7.41 11.22
CA THR A 53 4.51 8.73 11.78
C THR A 53 3.42 8.67 12.85
N LYS A 54 2.46 7.75 12.71
CA LYS A 54 1.27 7.64 13.56
C LYS A 54 1.38 6.56 14.62
N ILE A 55 2.23 5.55 14.44
CA ILE A 55 2.34 4.43 15.40
C ILE A 55 2.84 4.92 16.77
N PHE A 56 3.84 5.78 16.81
CA PHE A 56 4.38 6.33 18.07
C PHE A 56 3.36 7.18 18.83
N LYS A 57 2.56 7.98 18.12
CA LYS A 57 1.49 8.77 18.74
C LYS A 57 0.43 7.87 19.37
N TYR A 58 0.08 6.78 18.69
CA TYR A 58 -0.90 5.82 19.19
C TYR A 58 -0.37 5.01 20.38
N LEU A 59 0.86 4.52 20.32
CA LEU A 59 1.52 3.83 21.45
C LEU A 59 1.58 4.72 22.69
N ARG A 60 1.95 5.99 22.52
CA ARG A 60 1.93 6.99 23.61
C ARG A 60 0.53 7.18 24.17
N LEU A 61 -0.50 7.29 23.33
CA LEU A 61 -1.88 7.44 23.78
C LEU A 61 -2.34 6.23 24.61
N LEU A 62 -2.05 5.02 24.14
CA LEU A 62 -2.37 3.78 24.85
C LEU A 62 -1.68 3.69 26.22
N GLU A 63 -0.41 4.09 26.28
CA GLU A 63 0.34 4.16 27.53
C GLU A 63 -0.27 5.20 28.49
N THR A 64 -0.66 6.36 27.97
CA THR A 64 -1.32 7.42 28.76
C THR A 64 -2.65 6.92 29.35
N ILE A 65 -3.47 6.23 28.56
CA ILE A 65 -4.75 5.65 29.01
C ILE A 65 -4.50 4.58 30.07
N ARG A 66 -3.51 3.70 29.88
CA ARG A 66 -3.10 2.69 30.87
C ARG A 66 -2.71 3.32 32.20
N LEU A 67 -1.92 4.39 32.17
CA LEU A 67 -1.50 5.13 33.38
C LEU A 67 -2.64 5.88 34.07
N LEU A 68 -3.66 6.33 33.32
CA LEU A 68 -4.86 6.93 33.89
C LEU A 68 -5.76 5.90 34.57
N HIS A 69 -5.83 4.67 34.03
CA HIS A 69 -6.65 3.59 34.59
C HIS A 69 -6.01 2.90 35.82
N LEU A 70 -4.69 3.01 35.99
CA LEU A 70 -3.95 2.50 37.16
C LEU A 70 -3.85 3.51 38.32
N ARG A 71 -4.37 4.72 38.16
CA ARG A 71 -4.35 5.73 39.24
C ARG A 71 -5.59 5.49 40.12
N PRO A 72 -5.46 4.96 41.36
CA PRO A 72 -6.61 4.82 42.22
C PRO A 72 -7.20 6.22 42.49
N PRO A 73 -8.53 6.33 42.68
CA PRO A 73 -9.15 7.59 43.08
C PRO A 73 -8.44 8.09 44.35
N LYS A 74 -8.00 9.35 44.33
CA LYS A 74 -7.46 10.01 45.52
C LYS A 74 -8.59 10.08 46.54
N CYS A 75 -8.52 9.27 47.59
CA CYS A 75 -9.21 9.54 48.85
C CYS A 75 -8.64 10.79 49.49
#